data_AF-A0A1A8KY89-F1
#
_entry.id   AF-A0A1A8KY89-F1
#
_cell.length_a   1.000
_cell.length_b   1.000
_cell.length_c   1.000
_cell.angle_alpha   90.00
_cell.angle_beta   90.00
_cell.angle_gamma   90.00
#
_symmetry.space_group_name_H-M   'P 1'
#
loop_
_entity.id
_entity.type
_entity.pdbx_description
1 polymer ?
#
loop_
_entity_poly.entity_id
_entity_poly.type
_entity_poly.pdbx_seq_one_letter_code
_entity_poly.pdbx_strand_id
1 'polypeptide(L)'
;MDYDFKTKLAAERERVEDLFEYEGCKVGRGTYGHVYKAKRKDRKDEKEYALKQIEGTGISMSACREIALLRELKHSNVIALQKVFLSHSDRKVWLLFDYAEHDLWHIIKFHRASKANKKPMQLPRGMVKSLLYQILDGIHYLHANWVLHRDLKPANILVMGEGPERGRVKIADMGFARLFNSPLKPLADLDPVVVTFWYRAPELLLGARHYTKAIDIWAIGCIFAELLTSEPIFHCRQEDIKTSNPFHHDQLDRIFSVMGFPAGLHTHTQDKDWEDIRKMPEYPTLQKDFRRTTYANSSLIKYMEKHKVKPDSKVFLLVSV
;
A
#
# COMPACT_ATOMS: atom_id res chain seq x y z
N MET A 1 -11.01 21.75 34.47
CA MET A 1 -12.13 20.98 33.91
C MET A 1 -13.16 20.85 35.02
N ASP A 2 -14.41 21.16 34.71
CA ASP A 2 -15.53 21.04 35.67
C ASP A 2 -15.67 19.59 36.20
N TYR A 3 -16.01 19.44 37.48
CA TYR A 3 -16.04 18.13 38.15
C TYR A 3 -17.21 17.28 37.67
N ASP A 4 -18.40 17.86 37.54
CA ASP A 4 -19.59 17.16 37.10
C ASP A 4 -19.45 16.73 35.63
N PHE A 5 -18.91 17.63 34.80
CA PHE A 5 -18.56 17.32 33.42
C PHE A 5 -17.56 16.15 33.31
N LYS A 6 -16.50 16.16 34.12
CA LYS A 6 -15.49 15.09 34.12
C LYS A 6 -16.10 13.76 34.55
N THR A 7 -16.91 13.76 35.61
CA THR A 7 -17.49 12.54 36.18
C THR A 7 -18.53 11.94 35.25
N LYS A 8 -19.41 12.77 34.66
CA LYS A 8 -20.39 12.32 33.68
C LYS A 8 -19.72 11.68 32.46
N LEU A 9 -18.73 12.36 31.87
CA LEU A 9 -17.98 11.80 30.72
C LEU A 9 -17.21 10.53 31.08
N ALA A 10 -16.74 10.38 32.32
CA ALA A 10 -16.07 9.15 32.74
C ALA A 10 -17.02 7.96 32.88
N ALA A 11 -18.27 8.21 33.30
CA ALA A 11 -19.31 7.19 33.44
C ALA A 11 -19.90 6.73 32.09
N GLU A 12 -20.05 7.65 31.13
CA GLU A 12 -20.64 7.36 29.81
C GLU A 12 -19.60 6.88 28.78
N ARG A 13 -18.30 6.98 29.09
CA ARG A 13 -17.23 6.61 28.16
C ARG A 13 -17.20 5.10 27.92
N GLU A 14 -17.50 4.74 26.69
CA GLU A 14 -17.25 3.40 26.17
C GLU A 14 -15.74 3.11 26.11
N ARG A 15 -15.33 2.01 26.74
CA ARG A 15 -13.94 1.55 26.75
C ARG A 15 -13.78 0.33 25.87
N VAL A 16 -12.63 0.23 25.20
CA VAL A 16 -12.39 -0.83 24.24
C VAL A 16 -12.35 -2.20 24.94
N GLU A 17 -11.75 -2.26 26.12
CA GLU A 17 -11.64 -3.43 26.99
C GLU A 17 -12.98 -3.90 27.57
N ASP A 18 -13.95 -2.99 27.74
CA ASP A 18 -15.30 -3.33 28.23
C ASP A 18 -16.18 -3.87 27.11
N LEU A 19 -15.97 -3.42 25.88
CA LEU A 19 -16.82 -3.77 24.73
C LEU A 19 -16.29 -4.96 23.92
N PHE A 20 -14.98 -5.18 23.88
CA PHE A 20 -14.36 -6.17 23.00
C PHE A 20 -13.44 -7.14 23.75
N GLU A 21 -13.47 -8.39 23.31
CA GLU A 21 -12.54 -9.45 23.69
C GLU A 21 -11.47 -9.55 22.60
N TYR A 22 -10.21 -9.24 22.95
CA TYR A 22 -9.08 -9.20 22.01
C TYR A 22 -7.73 -9.65 22.62
N GLU A 23 -7.72 -10.07 23.89
CA GLU A 23 -6.52 -10.54 24.57
C GLU A 23 -6.00 -11.83 23.93
N GLY A 24 -4.69 -11.92 23.68
CA GLY A 24 -4.08 -13.07 22.99
C GLY A 24 -4.38 -13.13 21.47
N CYS A 25 -5.24 -12.27 20.94
CA CYS A 25 -5.69 -12.30 19.54
C CYS A 25 -4.94 -11.31 18.63
N LYS A 26 -3.67 -11.03 18.90
CA LYS A 26 -2.85 -10.15 18.07
C LYS A 26 -2.56 -10.82 16.71
N VAL A 27 -2.96 -10.17 15.63
CA VAL A 27 -2.79 -10.68 14.26
C VAL A 27 -1.74 -9.92 13.45
N GLY A 28 -1.40 -8.70 13.87
CA GLY A 28 -0.44 -7.87 13.15
C GLY A 28 0.35 -6.92 14.05
N ARG A 29 1.59 -6.67 13.65
CA ARG A 29 2.47 -5.63 14.21
C ARG A 29 3.20 -4.94 13.06
N GLY A 30 3.16 -3.62 13.04
CA GLY A 30 3.90 -2.81 12.07
C GLY A 30 4.26 -1.45 12.65
N THR A 31 4.86 -0.58 11.82
CA THR A 31 5.24 0.78 12.21
C THR A 31 4.06 1.61 12.74
N TYR A 32 2.83 1.27 12.35
CA TYR A 32 1.60 2.00 12.70
C TYR A 32 0.90 1.46 13.95
N GLY A 33 1.46 0.43 14.58
CA GLY A 33 1.01 -0.12 15.85
C GLY A 33 0.62 -1.59 15.79
N HIS A 34 -0.44 -1.94 16.49
CA HIS A 34 -0.84 -3.33 16.72
C HIS A 34 -2.28 -3.57 16.27
N VAL A 35 -2.51 -4.66 15.55
CA VAL A 35 -3.83 -5.07 15.10
C VAL A 35 -4.24 -6.36 15.82
N TYR A 36 -5.45 -6.35 16.36
CA TYR A 36 -6.05 -7.47 17.08
C TYR A 36 -7.34 -7.91 16.38
N LYS A 37 -7.54 -9.21 16.27
CA LYS A 37 -8.85 -9.79 15.97
C LYS A 37 -9.70 -9.71 17.24
N ALA A 38 -10.92 -9.21 17.13
CA ALA A 38 -11.76 -8.91 18.28
C ALA A 38 -13.20 -9.38 18.08
N LYS A 39 -13.87 -9.73 19.17
CA LYS A 39 -15.31 -10.05 19.20
C LYS A 39 -16.01 -9.19 20.25
N ARG A 40 -17.27 -8.82 20.02
CA ARG A 40 -18.04 -8.06 21.02
C ARG A 40 -18.31 -8.93 22.25
N LYS A 41 -18.13 -8.35 23.44
CA LYS A 41 -18.45 -9.02 24.72
C LYS A 41 -19.96 -9.14 24.95
N ASP A 42 -20.74 -8.18 24.46
CA ASP A 42 -22.20 -8.17 24.59
C ASP A 42 -22.91 -9.18 23.65
N ARG A 43 -22.14 -9.86 22.77
CA ARG A 43 -22.62 -10.86 21.80
C ARG A 43 -23.84 -10.41 20.98
N LYS A 44 -24.00 -9.10 20.76
CA LYS A 44 -25.09 -8.55 19.92
C LYS A 44 -24.97 -8.95 18.45
N ASP A 45 -23.76 -9.29 18.02
CA ASP A 45 -23.47 -9.93 16.75
C ASP A 45 -22.34 -10.94 16.92
N GLU A 46 -22.23 -11.86 15.96
CA GLU A 46 -21.14 -12.83 15.86
C GLU A 46 -20.01 -12.32 14.95
N LYS A 47 -20.00 -11.03 14.60
CA LYS A 47 -19.01 -10.48 13.67
C LYS A 47 -17.65 -10.41 14.34
N GLU A 48 -16.65 -10.59 13.49
CA GLU A 48 -15.26 -10.38 13.87
C GLU A 48 -14.85 -8.98 13.46
N TYR A 49 -14.10 -8.33 14.34
CA TYR A 49 -13.64 -6.96 14.19
C TYR A 49 -12.11 -6.91 14.20
N ALA A 50 -11.56 -5.88 13.56
CA ALA A 50 -10.16 -5.52 13.71
C ALA A 50 -10.04 -4.31 14.62
N LEU A 51 -9.28 -4.44 15.70
CA LEU A 51 -8.89 -3.33 16.58
C LEU A 51 -7.45 -2.94 16.29
N LYS A 52 -7.24 -1.74 15.75
CA LYS A 52 -5.92 -1.15 15.54
C LYS A 52 -5.59 -0.22 16.71
N GLN A 53 -4.66 -0.62 17.56
CA GLN A 53 -4.03 0.28 18.52
C GLN A 53 -2.94 1.07 17.80
N ILE A 54 -3.07 2.40 17.77
CA ILE A 54 -2.07 3.26 17.14
C ILE A 54 -0.79 3.28 17.99
N GLU A 55 0.36 3.22 17.31
CA GLU A 55 1.68 3.30 17.95
C GLU A 55 1.90 4.65 18.67
N GLY A 56 2.65 4.63 19.78
CA GLY A 56 2.90 5.82 20.59
C GLY A 56 1.79 6.17 21.58
N THR A 57 1.79 7.41 22.08
CA THR A 57 0.78 7.93 23.02
C THR A 57 0.24 9.28 22.55
N GLY A 58 -1.01 9.58 22.89
CA GLY A 58 -1.72 10.75 22.39
C GLY A 58 -2.14 10.62 20.93
N ILE A 59 -2.51 11.76 20.34
CA ILE A 59 -2.94 11.85 18.94
C ILE A 59 -1.76 12.38 18.13
N SER A 60 -1.00 11.47 17.52
CA SER A 60 0.06 11.84 16.57
C SER A 60 -0.54 12.47 15.30
N MET A 61 0.27 13.21 14.53
CA MET A 61 -0.17 13.75 13.24
C MET A 61 -0.65 12.66 12.28
N SER A 62 -0.05 11.47 12.34
CA SER A 62 -0.49 10.30 11.57
C SER A 62 -1.85 9.80 12.05
N ALA A 63 -2.05 9.67 13.36
CA ALA A 63 -3.33 9.25 13.95
C ALA A 63 -4.47 10.23 13.64
N CYS A 64 -4.22 11.53 13.82
CA CYS A 64 -5.20 12.59 13.55
C CYS A 64 -5.68 12.53 12.10
N ARG A 65 -4.74 12.38 11.17
CA ARG A 65 -5.00 12.32 9.74
C ARG A 65 -5.73 11.05 9.32
N GLU A 66 -5.30 9.90 9.83
CA GLU A 66 -5.96 8.61 9.58
C GLU A 66 -7.42 8.67 10.04
N ILE A 67 -7.68 9.18 11.25
CA ILE A 67 -9.05 9.41 11.75
C ILE A 67 -9.81 10.40 10.86
N ALA A 68 -9.24 11.56 10.56
CA ALA A 68 -9.92 12.60 9.79
C ALA A 68 -10.32 12.12 8.38
N LEU A 69 -9.43 11.42 7.67
CA LEU A 69 -9.73 10.88 6.35
C LEU A 69 -10.76 9.75 6.44
N LEU A 70 -10.56 8.76 7.31
CA LEU A 70 -11.44 7.59 7.38
C LEU A 70 -12.84 7.91 7.91
N ARG A 71 -13.05 9.04 8.58
CA ARG A 71 -14.38 9.52 8.95
C ARG A 71 -15.19 10.02 7.75
N GLU A 72 -14.53 10.57 6.73
CA GLU A 72 -15.19 11.14 5.55
C GLU A 72 -15.25 10.15 4.37
N LEU A 73 -14.28 9.25 4.27
CA LEU A 73 -14.19 8.29 3.17
C LEU A 73 -15.22 7.18 3.32
N LYS A 74 -16.02 6.96 2.27
CA LYS A 74 -17.04 5.92 2.19
C LYS A 74 -17.08 5.31 0.80
N HIS A 75 -16.46 4.14 0.67
CA HIS A 75 -16.44 3.36 -0.56
C HIS A 75 -16.39 1.86 -0.24
N SER A 76 -16.98 1.03 -1.09
CA SER A 76 -17.00 -0.44 -0.93
C SER A 76 -15.58 -1.02 -0.83
N ASN A 77 -14.64 -0.43 -1.58
CA ASN A 77 -13.24 -0.87 -1.68
C ASN A 77 -12.24 -0.07 -0.82
N VAL A 78 -12.70 0.74 0.12
CA VAL A 78 -11.86 1.40 1.13
C VAL A 78 -12.30 0.92 2.51
N ILE A 79 -11.35 0.66 3.42
CA ILE A 79 -11.68 0.22 4.78
C ILE A 79 -12.49 1.30 5.51
N ALA A 80 -13.57 0.91 6.18
CA ALA A 80 -14.48 1.83 6.84
C ALA A 80 -14.20 1.87 8.35
N LEU A 81 -13.90 3.06 8.87
CA LEU A 81 -13.75 3.27 10.31
C LEU A 81 -15.11 3.21 11.00
N GLN A 82 -15.32 2.18 11.80
CA GLN A 82 -16.56 1.96 12.54
C GLN A 82 -16.61 2.87 13.78
N LYS A 83 -15.50 2.95 14.53
CA LYS A 83 -15.43 3.66 15.81
C LYS A 83 -14.01 4.03 16.20
N VAL A 84 -13.88 5.08 17.01
CA VAL A 84 -12.62 5.50 17.65
C VAL A 84 -12.79 5.41 19.15
N PHE A 85 -11.87 4.74 19.84
CA PHE A 85 -11.78 4.75 21.30
C PHE A 85 -10.55 5.53 21.73
N LEU A 86 -10.76 6.47 22.66
CA LEU A 86 -9.71 7.26 23.28
C LEU A 86 -9.59 6.81 24.73
N SER A 87 -8.52 6.07 25.03
CA SER A 87 -8.19 5.67 26.39
C SER A 87 -7.45 6.81 27.08
N HIS A 88 -8.04 7.37 28.13
CA HIS A 88 -7.48 8.55 28.81
C HIS A 88 -6.38 8.20 29.81
N SER A 89 -6.40 7.00 30.38
CA SER A 89 -5.45 6.55 31.41
C SER A 89 -4.04 6.36 30.84
N ASP A 90 -3.92 5.70 29.70
CA ASP A 90 -2.66 5.40 29.01
C ASP A 90 -2.46 6.23 27.72
N ARG A 91 -3.42 7.12 27.43
CA ARG A 91 -3.43 8.00 26.24
C ARG A 91 -3.36 7.22 24.92
N LYS A 92 -3.87 5.98 24.87
CA LYS A 92 -3.90 5.19 23.63
C LYS A 92 -5.12 5.50 22.77
N VAL A 93 -4.92 5.40 21.47
CA VAL A 93 -5.96 5.56 20.44
C VAL A 93 -6.21 4.21 19.78
N TRP A 94 -7.48 3.82 19.71
CA TRP A 94 -7.91 2.58 19.07
C TRP A 94 -8.90 2.87 17.96
N LEU A 95 -8.72 2.22 16.81
CA LEU A 95 -9.62 2.29 15.67
C LEU A 95 -10.28 0.92 15.47
N LEU A 96 -11.60 0.93 15.29
CA LEU A 96 -12.41 -0.27 15.05
C LEU A 96 -12.77 -0.37 13.58
N PHE A 97 -12.59 -1.55 13.00
CA PHE A 97 -12.94 -1.89 11.63
C PHE A 97 -13.64 -3.25 11.58
N ASP A 98 -14.33 -3.54 10.48
CA ASP A 98 -14.71 -4.92 10.16
C ASP A 98 -13.45 -5.76 9.88
N TYR A 99 -13.43 -7.00 10.35
CA TYR A 99 -12.27 -7.87 10.18
C TYR A 99 -12.16 -8.41 8.75
N ALA A 100 -10.99 -8.23 8.13
CA ALA A 100 -10.63 -8.89 6.89
C ALA A 100 -9.71 -10.07 7.17
N GLU A 101 -10.16 -11.28 6.84
CA GLU A 101 -9.43 -12.54 7.11
C GLU A 101 -8.17 -12.69 6.26
N HIS A 102 -8.11 -11.98 5.12
CA HIS A 102 -7.04 -12.14 4.15
C HIS A 102 -6.46 -10.80 3.73
N ASP A 103 -5.24 -10.85 3.21
CA ASP A 103 -4.58 -9.77 2.50
C ASP A 103 -3.79 -10.34 1.31
N LEU A 104 -3.45 -9.48 0.34
CA LEU A 104 -2.73 -9.95 -0.84
C LEU A 104 -1.33 -10.47 -0.52
N TRP A 105 -0.67 -9.99 0.54
CA TRP A 105 0.66 -10.49 0.91
C TRP A 105 0.59 -11.98 1.28
N HIS A 106 -0.35 -12.37 2.12
CA HIS A 106 -0.55 -13.77 2.52
C HIS A 106 -1.05 -14.63 1.34
N ILE A 107 -1.98 -14.12 0.53
CA ILE A 107 -2.48 -14.82 -0.67
C ILE A 107 -1.33 -15.10 -1.64
N ILE A 108 -0.54 -14.08 -2.00
CA ILE A 108 0.60 -14.22 -2.91
C ILE A 108 1.65 -15.18 -2.33
N LYS A 109 1.96 -15.07 -1.03
CA LYS A 109 2.91 -15.94 -0.34
C LYS A 109 2.48 -17.41 -0.39
N PHE A 110 1.20 -17.68 -0.18
CA PHE A 110 0.63 -19.04 -0.27
C PHE A 110 0.86 -19.66 -1.66
N HIS A 111 0.53 -18.93 -2.73
CA HIS A 111 0.74 -19.39 -4.09
C HIS A 111 2.23 -19.52 -4.47
N ARG A 112 3.08 -18.60 -3.99
CA ARG A 112 4.55 -18.69 -4.13
C ARG A 112 5.11 -19.96 -3.50
N ALA A 113 4.65 -20.34 -2.31
CA ALA A 113 5.06 -21.56 -1.63
C ALA A 113 4.64 -22.84 -2.38
N SER A 114 3.45 -22.87 -2.98
CA SER A 114 3.01 -24.00 -3.81
C SER A 114 3.90 -24.22 -5.03
N LYS A 115 4.37 -23.15 -5.67
CA LYS A 115 5.33 -23.19 -6.79
C LYS A 115 6.67 -23.79 -6.35
N ALA A 116 7.17 -23.43 -5.17
CA ALA A 116 8.41 -24.00 -4.61
C ALA A 116 8.27 -25.50 -4.32
N ASN A 117 7.09 -25.96 -3.89
CA ASN A 117 6.80 -27.36 -3.60
C ASN A 117 6.46 -28.22 -4.84
N LYS A 118 6.84 -27.79 -6.06
CA LYS A 118 6.58 -28.46 -7.35
C LYS A 118 5.10 -28.78 -7.63
N LYS A 119 4.16 -28.12 -6.93
CA LYS A 119 2.71 -28.13 -7.22
C LYS A 119 2.29 -26.73 -7.64
N PRO A 120 2.66 -26.28 -8.86
CA PRO A 120 2.43 -24.91 -9.28
C PRO A 120 0.93 -24.62 -9.35
N MET A 121 0.46 -23.78 -8.42
CA MET A 121 -0.89 -23.25 -8.43
C MET A 121 -0.79 -21.74 -8.62
N GLN A 122 -1.02 -21.28 -9.86
CA GLN A 122 -1.13 -19.85 -10.14
C GLN A 122 -2.45 -19.33 -9.57
N LEU A 123 -2.51 -18.03 -9.26
CA LEU A 123 -3.78 -17.40 -8.92
C LEU A 123 -4.73 -17.54 -10.12
N PRO A 124 -6.00 -17.91 -9.90
CA PRO A 124 -7.00 -17.93 -10.97
C PRO A 124 -7.08 -16.56 -11.65
N ARG A 125 -7.01 -16.54 -12.98
CA ARG A 125 -6.97 -15.28 -13.75
C ARG A 125 -8.21 -14.39 -13.52
N GLY A 126 -9.38 -15.00 -13.32
CA GLY A 126 -10.59 -14.27 -12.95
C GLY A 126 -10.49 -13.58 -11.60
N MET A 127 -9.81 -14.20 -10.64
CA MET A 127 -9.52 -13.59 -9.33
C MET A 127 -8.56 -12.41 -9.49
N VAL A 128 -7.47 -12.57 -10.26
CA VAL A 128 -6.52 -11.46 -10.53
C VAL A 128 -7.24 -10.26 -11.16
N LYS A 129 -8.11 -10.49 -12.16
CA LYS A 129 -8.91 -9.43 -12.79
C LYS A 129 -9.79 -8.71 -11.77
N SER A 130 -10.55 -9.46 -10.98
CA SER A 130 -11.47 -8.90 -9.98
C SER A 130 -10.74 -8.10 -8.91
N LEU A 131 -9.60 -8.61 -8.44
CA LEU A 131 -8.73 -7.91 -7.49
C LEU A 131 -8.23 -6.59 -8.07
N LEU A 132 -7.66 -6.61 -9.29
CA LEU A 132 -7.16 -5.41 -9.95
C LEU A 132 -8.27 -4.36 -10.14
N TYR A 133 -9.44 -4.79 -10.62
CA TYR A 133 -10.58 -3.90 -10.81
C TYR A 133 -11.00 -3.21 -9.50
N GLN A 134 -11.17 -3.97 -8.42
CA GLN A 134 -11.59 -3.42 -7.13
C GLN A 134 -10.52 -2.52 -6.49
N ILE A 135 -9.22 -2.81 -6.71
CA ILE A 135 -8.12 -1.92 -6.29
C ILE A 135 -8.21 -0.60 -7.07
N LEU A 136 -8.38 -0.65 -8.39
CA LEU A 136 -8.52 0.53 -9.23
C LEU A 136 -9.75 1.36 -8.86
N ASP A 137 -10.89 0.70 -8.58
CA ASP A 137 -12.13 1.36 -8.15
C ASP A 137 -11.95 2.11 -6.82
N GLY A 138 -11.34 1.45 -5.83
CA GLY A 138 -11.00 2.09 -4.55
C GLY A 138 -10.02 3.26 -4.69
N ILE A 139 -8.96 3.12 -5.49
CA ILE A 139 -7.99 4.21 -5.73
C ILE A 139 -8.58 5.35 -6.55
N HIS A 140 -9.42 5.05 -7.53
CA HIS A 140 -10.15 6.06 -8.27
C HIS A 140 -10.99 6.93 -7.33
N TYR A 141 -11.75 6.29 -6.42
CA TYR A 141 -12.51 7.00 -5.39
C TYR A 141 -11.62 7.88 -4.51
N LEU A 142 -10.48 7.37 -4.01
CA LEU A 142 -9.55 8.19 -3.20
C LEU A 142 -9.04 9.39 -4.01
N HIS A 143 -8.61 9.17 -5.25
CA HIS A 143 -8.06 10.20 -6.13
C HIS A 143 -9.10 11.25 -6.54
N ALA A 144 -10.37 10.88 -6.64
CA ALA A 144 -11.49 11.79 -6.87
C ALA A 144 -11.77 12.68 -5.64
N ASN A 145 -11.51 12.16 -4.44
CA ASN A 145 -11.63 12.89 -3.17
C ASN A 145 -10.32 13.55 -2.72
N TRP A 146 -9.40 13.78 -3.66
CA TRP A 146 -8.12 14.44 -3.41
C TRP A 146 -7.20 13.74 -2.39
N VAL A 147 -7.37 12.42 -2.20
CA VAL A 147 -6.54 11.60 -1.32
C VAL A 147 -5.56 10.76 -2.14
N LEU A 148 -4.27 10.91 -1.85
CA LEU A 148 -3.23 9.97 -2.33
C LEU A 148 -2.94 8.94 -1.24
N HIS A 149 -2.78 7.67 -1.62
CA HIS A 149 -2.50 6.59 -0.66
C HIS A 149 -1.03 6.55 -0.23
N ARG A 150 -0.11 6.59 -1.20
CA ARG A 150 1.35 6.73 -1.06
C ARG A 150 2.14 5.54 -0.47
N ASP A 151 1.47 4.55 0.11
CA ASP A 151 2.10 3.30 0.59
C ASP A 151 1.31 2.06 0.12
N LEU A 152 0.97 2.01 -1.17
CA LEU A 152 0.30 0.84 -1.74
C LEU A 152 1.28 -0.34 -1.87
N LYS A 153 0.90 -1.46 -1.27
CA LYS A 153 1.62 -2.74 -1.28
C LYS A 153 0.66 -3.88 -0.93
N PRO A 154 0.99 -5.15 -1.22
CA PRO A 154 0.09 -6.28 -0.98
C PRO A 154 -0.45 -6.39 0.46
N ALA A 155 0.34 -6.03 1.47
CA ALA A 155 -0.09 -6.07 2.87
C ALA A 155 -1.18 -5.03 3.21
N ASN A 156 -1.32 -3.98 2.39
CA ASN A 156 -2.32 -2.92 2.58
C ASN A 156 -3.57 -3.13 1.72
N ILE A 157 -3.62 -4.23 0.95
CA ILE A 157 -4.80 -4.64 0.18
C ILE A 157 -5.42 -5.84 0.86
N LEU A 158 -6.44 -5.58 1.68
CA LEU A 158 -7.17 -6.60 2.41
C LEU A 158 -8.25 -7.24 1.53
N VAL A 159 -8.64 -8.47 1.84
CA VAL A 159 -9.73 -9.19 1.19
C VAL A 159 -10.63 -9.77 2.28
N MET A 160 -11.91 -9.42 2.24
CA MET A 160 -12.91 -9.92 3.17
C MET A 160 -13.09 -11.43 3.03
N GLY A 161 -13.12 -12.14 4.16
CA GLY A 161 -13.33 -13.58 4.23
C GLY A 161 -14.80 -13.98 4.02
N GLU A 162 -15.21 -15.11 4.56
CA GLU A 162 -16.62 -15.53 4.51
C GLU A 162 -17.54 -14.51 5.20
N GLY A 163 -18.74 -14.30 4.65
CA GLY A 163 -19.71 -13.33 5.15
C GLY A 163 -20.32 -12.44 4.06
N PRO A 164 -20.99 -11.33 4.43
CA PRO A 164 -21.76 -10.51 3.50
C PRO A 164 -20.91 -9.75 2.48
N GLU A 165 -19.62 -9.53 2.76
CA GLU A 165 -18.68 -8.86 1.86
C GLU A 165 -17.67 -9.82 1.23
N ARG A 166 -17.98 -11.13 1.16
CA ARG A 166 -17.04 -12.17 0.71
C ARG A 166 -16.27 -11.81 -0.56
N GLY A 167 -14.94 -11.85 -0.47
CA GLY A 167 -14.03 -11.58 -1.59
C GLY A 167 -13.93 -10.11 -2.00
N ARG A 168 -14.53 -9.18 -1.23
CA ARG A 168 -14.40 -7.74 -1.47
C ARG A 168 -13.03 -7.25 -1.02
N VAL A 169 -12.38 -6.46 -1.88
CA VAL A 169 -11.13 -5.78 -1.55
C VAL A 169 -11.42 -4.61 -0.61
N LYS A 170 -10.58 -4.41 0.41
CA LYS A 170 -10.55 -3.20 1.23
C LYS A 170 -9.13 -2.62 1.22
N ILE A 171 -8.97 -1.44 0.64
CA ILE A 171 -7.72 -0.68 0.73
C ILE A 171 -7.61 -0.12 2.15
N ALA A 172 -6.50 -0.42 2.81
CA ALA A 172 -6.28 -0.11 4.22
C ALA A 172 -4.98 0.66 4.45
N ASP A 173 -4.80 1.14 5.68
CA ASP A 173 -3.60 1.84 6.17
C ASP A 173 -3.34 3.22 5.54
N MET A 174 -4.18 4.19 5.92
CA MET A 174 -4.11 5.58 5.45
C MET A 174 -3.04 6.41 6.20
N GLY A 175 -2.09 5.77 6.91
CA GLY A 175 -1.09 6.45 7.74
C GLY A 175 -0.19 7.43 6.96
N PHE A 176 0.07 7.14 5.68
CA PHE A 176 0.81 8.03 4.76
C PHE A 176 -0.07 8.86 3.86
N ALA A 177 -1.39 8.65 3.90
CA ALA A 177 -2.28 9.33 2.99
C ALA A 177 -2.18 10.85 3.16
N ARG A 178 -2.37 11.61 2.08
CA ARG A 178 -2.41 13.08 2.15
C ARG A 178 -3.50 13.61 1.25
N LEU A 179 -4.15 14.66 1.72
CA LEU A 179 -4.83 15.59 0.83
C LEU A 179 -3.78 16.29 -0.02
N PHE A 180 -3.93 16.23 -1.35
CA PHE A 180 -3.16 17.09 -2.23
C PHE A 180 -4.00 18.33 -2.52
N ASN A 181 -3.63 19.46 -1.91
CA ASN A 181 -4.21 20.75 -2.28
C ASN A 181 -3.37 21.34 -3.41
N SER A 182 -4.01 22.10 -4.30
CA SER A 182 -3.29 23.00 -5.21
C SER A 182 -2.88 24.27 -4.43
N PRO A 183 -1.61 24.70 -4.42
CA PRO A 183 -0.46 24.09 -5.09
C PRO A 183 0.18 22.93 -4.31
N LEU A 184 0.81 22.00 -5.04
CA LEU A 184 1.49 20.83 -4.49
C LEU A 184 2.54 21.28 -3.45
N LYS A 185 2.31 20.97 -2.18
CA LYS A 185 3.28 21.27 -1.12
C LYS A 185 4.53 20.40 -1.28
N PRO A 186 5.75 20.96 -1.21
CA PRO A 186 6.98 20.18 -1.11
C PRO A 186 6.94 19.30 0.15
N LEU A 187 7.41 18.06 0.02
CA LEU A 187 7.64 17.19 1.16
C LEU A 187 8.84 17.70 1.95
N ALA A 188 8.61 18.33 3.11
CA ALA A 188 9.63 18.46 4.14
C ALA A 188 9.48 17.28 5.11
N ASP A 189 10.50 16.42 5.17
CA ASP A 189 10.98 15.62 6.31
C ASP A 189 9.98 14.80 7.18
N LEU A 190 8.73 14.61 6.74
CA LEU A 190 7.63 14.15 7.62
C LEU A 190 7.15 12.72 7.38
N ASP A 191 7.84 11.93 6.56
CA ASP A 191 7.44 10.55 6.30
C ASP A 191 8.29 9.56 7.11
N PRO A 192 7.66 8.60 7.82
CA PRO A 192 8.36 7.48 8.44
C PRO A 192 9.34 6.82 7.47
N VAL A 193 10.48 6.36 7.99
CA VAL A 193 11.45 5.57 7.23
C VAL A 193 10.74 4.40 6.56
N VAL A 194 10.65 4.44 5.24
CA VAL A 194 10.06 3.37 4.44
C VAL A 194 11.11 2.27 4.30
N VAL A 195 10.76 1.06 4.72
CA VAL A 195 11.71 -0.07 4.79
C VAL A 195 11.75 -0.89 3.49
N THR A 196 10.73 -0.78 2.64
CA THR A 196 10.61 -1.57 1.39
C THR A 196 10.25 -0.69 0.20
N PHE A 197 11.15 -0.64 -0.80
CA PHE A 197 10.98 0.22 -1.99
C PHE A 197 10.46 -0.50 -3.23
N TRP A 198 10.08 -1.78 -3.14
CA TRP A 198 9.68 -2.59 -4.29
C TRP A 198 8.45 -2.06 -5.06
N TYR A 199 7.63 -1.23 -4.41
CA TYR A 199 6.42 -0.61 -4.96
C TYR A 199 6.60 0.90 -5.20
N ARG A 200 7.81 1.45 -4.98
CA ARG A 200 8.09 2.88 -5.10
C ARG A 200 8.39 3.24 -6.55
N ALA A 201 7.76 4.32 -7.03
CA ALA A 201 7.93 4.81 -8.39
C ALA A 201 9.34 5.38 -8.64
N PRO A 202 9.89 5.26 -9.86
CA PRO A 202 11.27 5.66 -10.15
C PRO A 202 11.52 7.15 -9.94
N GLU A 203 10.54 8.03 -10.15
CA GLU A 203 10.66 9.47 -9.88
C GLU A 203 10.92 9.76 -8.40
N LEU A 204 10.35 8.97 -7.49
CA LEU A 204 10.62 9.12 -6.05
C LEU A 204 12.02 8.62 -5.69
N LEU A 205 12.53 7.61 -6.40
CA LEU A 205 13.92 7.14 -6.28
C LEU A 205 14.91 8.13 -6.89
N LEU A 206 14.44 9.02 -7.77
CA LEU A 206 15.23 10.09 -8.36
C LEU A 206 15.03 11.45 -7.65
N GLY A 207 14.42 11.45 -6.48
CA GLY A 207 14.31 12.63 -5.61
C GLY A 207 13.12 13.54 -5.87
N ALA A 208 12.08 13.09 -6.60
CA ALA A 208 10.86 13.87 -6.76
C ALA A 208 10.26 14.27 -5.40
N ARG A 209 9.94 15.55 -5.25
CA ARG A 209 9.49 16.16 -3.97
C ARG A 209 7.98 16.24 -3.82
N HIS A 210 7.23 15.74 -4.80
CA HIS A 210 5.78 15.79 -4.82
C HIS A 210 5.21 14.40 -5.07
N TYR A 211 4.30 13.98 -4.20
CA TYR A 211 3.46 12.82 -4.50
C TYR A 211 2.39 13.20 -5.51
N THR A 212 2.11 12.28 -6.42
CA THR A 212 1.15 12.42 -7.50
C THR A 212 0.28 11.16 -7.54
N LYS A 213 -0.84 11.24 -8.26
CA LYS A 213 -1.67 10.07 -8.55
C LYS A 213 -0.88 8.95 -9.25
N ALA A 214 0.09 9.32 -10.09
CA ALA A 214 0.90 8.37 -10.86
C ALA A 214 1.74 7.43 -9.98
N ILE A 215 2.16 7.87 -8.80
CA ILE A 215 2.90 7.02 -7.85
C ILE A 215 2.04 5.87 -7.34
N ASP A 216 0.77 6.13 -7.02
CA ASP A 216 -0.16 5.06 -6.63
C ASP A 216 -0.40 4.10 -7.80
N ILE A 217 -0.52 4.62 -9.04
CA ILE A 217 -0.70 3.79 -10.24
C ILE A 217 0.53 2.89 -10.49
N TRP A 218 1.75 3.39 -10.30
CA TRP A 218 2.97 2.58 -10.38
C TRP A 218 2.93 1.41 -9.39
N ALA A 219 2.56 1.68 -8.13
CA ALA A 219 2.44 0.66 -7.10
C ALA A 219 1.38 -0.40 -7.46
N ILE A 220 0.23 0.02 -8.03
CA ILE A 220 -0.80 -0.92 -8.54
C ILE A 220 -0.23 -1.79 -9.66
N GLY A 221 0.55 -1.22 -10.59
CA GLY A 221 1.23 -1.99 -11.64
C GLY A 221 2.19 -3.04 -11.07
N CYS A 222 2.92 -2.71 -10.00
CA CYS A 222 3.79 -3.64 -9.29
C CYS A 222 2.98 -4.79 -8.64
N ILE A 223 1.88 -4.46 -7.95
CA ILE A 223 0.96 -5.44 -7.33
C ILE A 223 0.36 -6.35 -8.41
N PHE A 224 -0.06 -5.79 -9.54
CA PHE A 224 -0.64 -6.55 -10.64
C PHE A 224 0.37 -7.55 -11.22
N ALA A 225 1.60 -7.11 -11.49
CA ALA A 225 2.67 -7.99 -11.94
C ALA A 225 2.92 -9.11 -10.90
N GLU A 226 2.95 -8.79 -9.61
CA GLU A 226 3.15 -9.78 -8.55
C GLU A 226 1.97 -10.77 -8.43
N LEU A 227 0.72 -10.34 -8.66
CA LEU A 227 -0.43 -11.26 -8.73
C LEU A 227 -0.31 -12.25 -9.89
N LEU A 228 0.23 -11.81 -11.03
CA LEU A 228 0.41 -12.65 -12.22
C LEU A 228 1.57 -13.65 -12.07
N THR A 229 2.67 -13.24 -11.45
CA THR A 229 3.91 -14.03 -11.38
C THR A 229 4.13 -14.73 -10.04
N SER A 230 3.37 -14.31 -9.02
CA SER A 230 3.58 -14.59 -7.60
C SER A 230 4.94 -14.11 -7.05
N GLU A 231 5.64 -13.22 -7.77
CA GLU A 231 6.96 -12.71 -7.42
C GLU A 231 6.99 -11.18 -7.51
N PRO A 232 7.59 -10.45 -6.54
CA PRO A 232 7.60 -8.99 -6.59
C PRO A 232 8.49 -8.58 -7.77
N ILE A 233 7.92 -7.88 -8.75
CA ILE A 233 8.58 -7.58 -10.02
C ILE A 233 9.92 -6.86 -9.81
N PHE A 234 9.94 -5.89 -8.89
CA PHE A 234 11.13 -5.12 -8.50
C PHE A 234 11.70 -5.54 -7.15
N HIS A 235 11.66 -6.84 -6.83
CA HIS A 235 12.31 -7.37 -5.63
C HIS A 235 13.81 -7.00 -5.61
N CYS A 236 14.20 -6.25 -4.58
CA CYS A 236 15.58 -5.89 -4.28
C CYS A 236 15.92 -6.39 -2.88
N ARG A 237 17.11 -6.96 -2.69
CA ARG A 237 17.57 -7.37 -1.35
C ARG A 237 17.66 -6.12 -0.47
N GLN A 238 17.20 -6.25 0.77
CA GLN A 238 17.42 -5.20 1.77
C GLN A 238 18.90 -5.22 2.13
N GLU A 239 19.70 -4.35 1.54
CA GLU A 239 20.90 -3.89 2.21
C GLU A 239 20.48 -2.81 3.21
N ASP A 240 21.17 -2.70 4.34
CA ASP A 240 20.82 -1.79 5.43
C ASP A 240 20.60 -0.35 4.89
N ILE A 241 19.34 0.04 4.69
CA ILE A 241 18.95 1.39 4.29
C ILE A 241 19.18 2.29 5.50
N LYS A 242 20.44 2.72 5.69
CA LYS A 242 20.87 3.63 6.77
C LYS A 242 20.77 5.10 6.37
N THR A 243 20.41 5.39 5.12
CA THR A 243 20.45 6.75 4.58
C THR A 243 19.02 7.25 4.30
N SER A 244 18.76 8.49 4.71
CA SER A 244 17.53 9.22 4.39
C SER A 244 17.51 9.74 2.94
N ASN A 245 18.51 9.38 2.14
CA ASN A 245 18.62 9.78 0.73
C ASN A 245 17.52 9.07 -0.08
N PRO A 246 16.72 9.79 -0.89
CA PRO A 246 15.77 9.16 -1.81
C PRO A 246 16.42 8.25 -2.88
N PHE A 247 17.71 8.45 -3.20
CA PHE A 247 18.42 7.66 -4.21
C PHE A 247 18.80 6.28 -3.70
N HIS A 248 18.18 5.25 -4.27
CA HIS A 248 18.46 3.85 -3.96
C HIS A 248 18.95 3.12 -5.23
N HIS A 249 20.28 3.02 -5.35
CA HIS A 249 20.97 2.45 -6.51
C HIS A 249 20.42 1.07 -6.91
N ASP A 250 20.43 0.10 -6.00
CA ASP A 250 20.06 -1.29 -6.34
C ASP A 250 18.59 -1.44 -6.70
N GLN A 251 17.73 -0.57 -6.14
CA GLN A 251 16.33 -0.55 -6.49
C GLN A 251 16.11 -0.03 -7.93
N LEU A 252 16.87 0.99 -8.35
CA LEU A 252 16.88 1.50 -9.73
C LEU A 252 17.49 0.48 -10.70
N ASP A 253 18.62 -0.14 -10.34
CA ASP A 253 19.23 -1.22 -11.11
C ASP A 253 18.21 -2.35 -11.36
N ARG A 254 17.49 -2.75 -10.31
CA ARG A 254 16.44 -3.75 -10.43
C ARG A 254 15.33 -3.31 -11.39
N ILE A 255 14.87 -2.06 -11.31
CA ILE A 255 13.86 -1.53 -12.24
C ILE A 255 14.37 -1.58 -13.68
N PHE A 256 15.59 -1.10 -13.95
CA PHE A 256 16.16 -1.10 -15.30
C PHE A 256 16.44 -2.50 -15.83
N SER A 257 16.84 -3.44 -14.98
CA SER A 257 17.05 -4.84 -15.38
C SER A 257 15.76 -5.50 -15.90
N VAL A 258 14.60 -5.04 -15.40
CA VAL A 258 13.27 -5.53 -15.80
C VAL A 258 12.70 -4.70 -16.95
N MET A 259 12.70 -3.37 -16.84
CA MET A 259 11.99 -2.47 -17.76
C MET A 259 12.82 -2.09 -18.99
N GLY A 260 14.15 -2.17 -18.90
CA GLY A 260 15.05 -1.43 -19.77
C GLY A 260 15.35 -0.04 -19.20
N PHE A 261 16.42 0.59 -19.70
CA PHE A 261 16.78 1.96 -19.33
C PHE A 261 16.02 2.96 -20.23
N PRO A 262 15.34 3.97 -19.67
CA PRO A 262 14.48 4.87 -20.45
C PRO A 262 15.28 5.65 -21.50
N ALA A 263 14.78 5.73 -22.73
CA ALA A 263 15.38 6.54 -23.78
C ALA A 263 15.18 8.04 -23.48
N GLY A 264 16.27 8.80 -23.45
CA GLY A 264 16.25 10.27 -23.39
C GLY A 264 16.44 10.91 -24.77
N LEU A 265 16.22 12.23 -24.87
CA LEU A 265 16.24 13.06 -26.10
C LEU A 265 17.49 12.95 -27.01
N HIS A 266 18.56 12.25 -26.61
CA HIS A 266 19.82 12.16 -27.38
C HIS A 266 19.90 10.94 -28.30
N THR A 267 18.84 10.14 -28.43
CA THR A 267 18.78 9.11 -29.46
C THR A 267 18.09 9.62 -30.72
N HIS A 268 18.66 9.28 -31.87
CA HIS A 268 18.06 9.46 -33.20
C HIS A 268 16.77 8.65 -33.42
N THR A 269 16.21 8.04 -32.37
CA THR A 269 14.96 7.27 -32.39
C THR A 269 13.80 8.18 -31.96
N GLN A 270 12.68 8.09 -32.66
CA GLN A 270 11.45 8.87 -32.41
C GLN A 270 10.81 8.59 -31.04
N ASP A 271 11.18 7.49 -30.38
CA ASP A 271 10.64 7.09 -29.08
C ASP A 271 11.36 7.80 -27.93
N LYS A 272 10.65 8.72 -27.28
CA LYS A 272 11.10 9.44 -26.09
C LYS A 272 10.28 8.97 -24.89
N ASP A 273 10.87 8.10 -24.07
CA ASP A 273 10.14 7.45 -22.97
C ASP A 273 9.91 8.39 -21.78
N TRP A 274 10.89 9.25 -21.46
CA TRP A 274 10.82 10.15 -20.31
C TRP A 274 11.69 11.40 -20.51
N GLU A 275 11.14 12.43 -21.17
CA GLU A 275 11.88 13.66 -21.46
C GLU A 275 12.31 14.41 -20.18
N ASP A 276 11.40 14.46 -19.19
CA ASP A 276 11.58 15.21 -17.94
C ASP A 276 12.49 14.53 -16.92
N ILE A 277 13.05 13.35 -17.22
CA ILE A 277 13.99 12.66 -16.32
C ILE A 277 15.20 13.55 -15.96
N ARG A 278 15.57 14.47 -16.88
CA ARG A 278 16.67 15.44 -16.73
C ARG A 278 16.41 16.49 -15.64
N LYS A 279 15.14 16.70 -15.30
CA LYS A 279 14.70 17.65 -14.27
C LYS A 279 14.69 17.02 -12.88
N MET A 280 14.94 15.71 -12.76
CA MET A 280 14.96 15.03 -11.48
C MET A 280 16.20 15.45 -10.67
N PRO A 281 16.08 15.69 -9.35
CA PRO A 281 17.21 16.09 -8.51
C PRO A 281 18.40 15.14 -8.58
N GLU A 282 18.15 13.83 -8.66
CA GLU A 282 19.20 12.80 -8.70
C GLU A 282 19.59 12.38 -10.13
N TYR A 283 19.21 13.15 -11.16
CA TYR A 283 19.62 12.86 -12.54
C TYR A 283 21.15 12.83 -12.72
N PRO A 284 21.95 13.72 -12.12
CA PRO A 284 23.42 13.64 -12.22
C PRO A 284 23.99 12.34 -11.61
N THR A 285 23.44 11.91 -10.46
CA THR A 285 23.80 10.65 -9.81
C THR A 285 23.43 9.45 -10.70
N LEU A 286 22.23 9.46 -11.29
CA LEU A 286 21.79 8.46 -12.25
C LEU A 286 22.75 8.35 -13.45
N GLN A 287 23.17 9.47 -14.04
CA GLN A 287 24.08 9.47 -15.19
C GLN A 287 25.49 8.95 -14.85
N LYS A 288 25.96 9.21 -13.62
CA LYS A 288 27.26 8.74 -13.13
C LYS A 288 27.26 7.23 -12.92
N ASP A 289 26.20 6.71 -12.30
CA ASP A 289 26.18 5.33 -11.80
C ASP A 289 25.64 4.33 -12.84
N PHE A 290 24.82 4.77 -13.80
CA PHE A 290 24.14 3.89 -14.75
C PHE A 290 24.55 4.13 -16.20
N ARG A 291 24.75 3.05 -16.96
CA ARG A 291 24.98 3.09 -18.42
C ARG A 291 23.84 2.41 -19.16
N ARG A 292 23.24 3.10 -20.15
CA ARG A 292 22.13 2.56 -20.95
C ARG A 292 22.47 1.21 -21.62
N THR A 293 23.70 1.04 -22.08
CA THR A 293 24.17 -0.19 -22.74
C THR A 293 24.06 -1.43 -21.86
N THR A 294 24.13 -1.28 -20.54
CA THR A 294 23.97 -2.37 -19.58
C THR A 294 22.58 -3.03 -19.68
N TYR A 295 21.56 -2.27 -20.05
CA TYR A 295 20.16 -2.70 -20.07
C TYR A 295 19.59 -2.83 -21.49
N ALA A 296 20.42 -2.84 -22.53
CA ALA A 296 19.97 -2.86 -23.93
C ALA A 296 19.09 -4.07 -24.27
N ASN A 297 19.26 -5.18 -23.54
CA ASN A 297 18.47 -6.39 -23.72
C ASN A 297 17.32 -6.55 -22.73
N SER A 298 17.10 -5.60 -21.83
CA SER A 298 16.04 -5.63 -20.82
C SER A 298 14.75 -5.02 -21.37
N SER A 299 13.61 -5.65 -21.09
CA SER A 299 12.28 -5.14 -21.41
C SER A 299 11.23 -5.88 -20.58
N LEU A 300 10.13 -5.20 -20.27
CA LEU A 300 9.02 -5.81 -19.52
C LEU A 300 8.48 -7.05 -20.25
N ILE A 301 8.43 -7.04 -21.59
CA ILE A 301 8.00 -8.18 -22.41
C ILE A 301 8.83 -9.42 -22.09
N LYS A 302 10.17 -9.33 -22.20
CA LYS A 302 11.07 -10.46 -21.91
C LYS A 302 10.95 -10.94 -20.46
N TYR A 303 10.77 -10.01 -19.52
CA TYR A 303 10.54 -10.37 -18.11
C TYR A 303 9.25 -11.19 -17.97
N MET A 304 8.12 -10.69 -18.48
CA MET A 304 6.82 -11.37 -18.36
C MET A 304 6.79 -12.72 -19.08
N GLU A 305 7.44 -12.84 -20.24
CA GLU A 305 7.60 -14.10 -20.98
C GLU A 305 8.35 -15.15 -20.18
N LYS A 306 9.43 -14.77 -19.47
CA LYS A 306 10.17 -15.66 -18.55
C LYS A 306 9.26 -16.20 -17.44
N HIS A 307 8.25 -15.44 -17.04
CA HIS A 307 7.23 -15.83 -16.07
C HIS A 307 6.00 -16.50 -16.71
N LYS A 308 6.07 -16.87 -17.99
CA LYS A 308 4.99 -17.53 -18.77
C LYS A 308 3.73 -16.68 -18.90
N VAL A 309 3.87 -15.34 -18.86
CA VAL A 309 2.80 -14.39 -19.13
C VAL A 309 3.06 -13.80 -20.52
N LYS A 310 2.30 -14.24 -21.53
CA LYS A 310 2.50 -13.79 -22.91
C LYS A 310 1.78 -12.46 -23.20
N PRO A 311 2.40 -11.53 -23.97
CA PRO A 311 1.82 -10.21 -24.30
C PRO A 311 0.48 -10.28 -25.04
N ASP A 312 0.33 -11.30 -25.90
CA ASP A 312 -0.84 -11.58 -26.73
C ASP A 312 -1.91 -12.42 -26.02
N SER A 313 -1.64 -12.87 -24.79
CA SER A 313 -2.61 -13.67 -24.07
C SER A 313 -3.80 -12.79 -23.72
N LYS A 314 -5.00 -13.39 -23.68
CA LYS A 314 -6.23 -12.77 -23.14
C LYS A 314 -6.07 -12.17 -21.73
N VAL A 315 -4.91 -12.36 -21.09
CA VAL A 315 -4.46 -11.76 -19.82
C VAL A 315 -4.07 -10.28 -19.97
N PHE A 316 -3.75 -9.76 -21.16
CA PHE A 316 -3.57 -8.29 -21.35
C PHE A 316 -4.81 -7.61 -21.94
N LEU A 317 -5.72 -8.38 -22.54
CA LEU A 317 -7.10 -7.95 -22.82
C LEU A 317 -7.94 -7.74 -21.54
N LEU A 318 -7.35 -7.89 -20.34
CA LEU A 318 -8.04 -7.72 -19.05
C LEU A 318 -8.49 -6.28 -18.77
N VAL A 319 -8.05 -5.29 -19.55
CA VAL A 319 -8.35 -3.85 -19.39
C VAL A 319 -9.19 -3.29 -20.56
N SER A 320 -9.51 -4.10 -21.56
CA SER A 320 -10.43 -3.72 -22.64
C SER A 320 -11.84 -4.13 -22.24
N VAL A 321 -12.62 -3.17 -21.75
CA VAL A 321 -14.09 -3.19 -21.86
C VAL A 321 -14.46 -2.17 -22.92
#